data_AF-A0A4D4LMK0-F1
#
_entry.id   AF-A0A4D4LMK0-F1
#
_cell.length_a   1.000
_cell.length_b   1.000
_cell.length_c   1.000
_cell.angle_alpha   90.00
_cell.angle_beta   90.00
_cell.angle_gamma   90.00
#
_symmetry.space_group_name_H-M   'P 1'
#
loop_
_entity.id
_entity.type
_entity.pdbx_description
1 polymer ?
#
loop_
_entity_poly.entity_id
_entity_poly.type
_entity_poly.pdbx_seq_one_letter_code
_entity_poly.pdbx_strand_id
1 'polypeptide(L)'
;MAADIGGVRSTHINHLTPRVLDIDELYRRMTDRGIEMIDTVQGPPAWKGPDVLLRQTSFRALAEPRAMRTPDGSVISGALRVRFGEVEARGIALTREGRALYDELLGHVDEQASRNPSAPRDEIARAVWERHLPDSEHELAAKGLAHFTYHLRPDRPRDGGRPPTGLGELLRQGWVRAEPIVYEDFLPRSAAGIFQSNLSGEGTRHSDQQGTAYDADWLSGAIGRDVLDPFALYARQQNDSLAHVARELGLTGSLS
;
A
#
# COMPACT_ATOMS: atom_id res chain seq x y z
N MET A 1 -14.10 -18.10 -2.55
CA MET A 1 -14.19 -17.07 -3.62
C MET A 1 -15.16 -17.44 -4.73
N ALA A 2 -14.98 -18.54 -5.48
CA ALA A 2 -15.85 -18.88 -6.62
C ALA A 2 -17.35 -18.96 -6.26
N ALA A 3 -17.71 -19.51 -5.10
CA ALA A 3 -19.09 -19.53 -4.61
C ALA A 3 -19.65 -18.13 -4.27
N ASP A 4 -18.81 -17.18 -3.87
CA ASP A 4 -19.24 -15.80 -3.58
C ASP A 4 -19.52 -15.00 -4.86
N ILE A 5 -18.87 -15.37 -5.97
CA ILE A 5 -19.07 -14.78 -7.30
C ILE A 5 -20.21 -15.49 -8.05
N GLY A 6 -20.14 -16.82 -8.17
CA GLY A 6 -21.10 -17.61 -8.95
C GLY A 6 -22.40 -17.94 -8.21
N GLY A 7 -22.42 -17.84 -6.88
CA GLY A 7 -23.60 -18.09 -6.05
C GLY A 7 -24.55 -16.89 -5.91
N VAL A 8 -24.25 -15.78 -6.59
CA VAL A 8 -25.05 -14.55 -6.55
C VAL A 8 -25.44 -14.11 -7.96
N ARG A 9 -26.57 -13.40 -8.07
CA ARG A 9 -27.08 -12.91 -9.37
C ARG A 9 -26.45 -11.57 -9.80
N SER A 10 -25.64 -10.96 -8.94
CA SER A 10 -25.04 -9.65 -9.16
C SER A 10 -23.71 -9.54 -8.43
N THR A 11 -22.91 -8.54 -8.81
CA THR A 11 -21.82 -8.07 -7.95
C THR A 11 -22.39 -7.45 -6.69
N HIS A 12 -21.57 -7.44 -5.64
CA HIS A 12 -21.90 -6.83 -4.36
C HIS A 12 -20.62 -6.21 -3.80
N ILE A 13 -20.77 -5.24 -2.89
CA ILE A 13 -19.64 -4.65 -2.18
C ILE A 13 -19.00 -5.73 -1.32
N ASN A 14 -17.73 -6.04 -1.56
CA ASN A 14 -17.00 -6.99 -0.71
C ASN A 14 -16.69 -6.35 0.66
N HIS A 15 -16.09 -5.16 0.62
CA HIS A 15 -15.82 -4.28 1.75
C HIS A 15 -15.76 -2.82 1.27
N LEU A 16 -15.85 -1.87 2.22
CA LEU A 16 -15.50 -0.46 2.03
C LEU A 16 -14.43 -0.12 3.04
N THR A 17 -13.28 0.34 2.57
CA THR A 17 -12.09 0.57 3.39
C THR A 17 -11.96 2.07 3.68
N PRO A 18 -12.19 2.54 4.92
CA PRO A 18 -11.91 3.92 5.28
C PRO A 18 -10.41 4.12 5.52
N ARG A 19 -9.91 5.31 5.16
CA ARG A 19 -8.56 5.76 5.48
C ARG A 19 -8.49 6.21 6.94
N VAL A 20 -7.47 5.75 7.66
CA VAL A 20 -7.13 6.18 9.02
C VAL A 20 -5.71 6.75 9.08
N LEU A 21 -5.46 7.58 10.09
CA LEU A 21 -4.15 8.20 10.31
C LEU A 21 -3.23 7.30 11.14
N ASP A 22 -3.79 6.50 12.05
CA ASP A 22 -3.05 5.60 12.93
C ASP A 22 -3.77 4.25 12.97
N ILE A 23 -3.24 3.28 12.23
CA ILE A 23 -3.83 1.95 12.11
C ILE A 23 -3.58 1.10 13.36
N ASP A 24 -2.49 1.35 14.10
CA ASP A 24 -2.15 0.58 15.31
C ASP A 24 -3.07 0.99 16.47
N GLU A 25 -3.31 2.29 16.64
CA GLU A 25 -4.25 2.79 17.65
C GLU A 25 -5.69 2.38 17.32
N LEU A 26 -6.06 2.38 16.04
CA LEU A 26 -7.36 1.85 15.61
C LEU A 26 -7.48 0.36 15.93
N TYR A 27 -6.48 -0.45 15.55
CA TYR A 27 -6.47 -1.89 15.80
C TYR A 27 -6.65 -2.18 17.30
N ARG A 28 -5.88 -1.49 18.15
CA ARG A 28 -5.97 -1.59 19.61
C ARG A 28 -7.38 -1.24 20.11
N ARG A 29 -7.92 -0.10 19.68
CA ARG A 29 -9.27 0.37 20.07
C ARG A 29 -10.41 -0.52 19.61
N MET A 30 -10.28 -1.16 18.44
CA MET A 30 -11.26 -2.10 17.92
C MET A 30 -11.21 -3.41 18.72
N THR A 31 -10.01 -3.90 19.01
CA THR A 31 -9.78 -5.08 19.87
C THR A 31 -10.37 -4.85 21.27
N ASP A 32 -10.11 -3.71 21.91
CA ASP A 32 -10.65 -3.35 23.23
C ASP A 32 -12.19 -3.28 23.26
N ARG A 33 -12.82 -3.02 22.11
CA ARG A 33 -14.28 -2.99 21.95
C ARG A 33 -14.87 -4.37 21.62
N GLY A 34 -14.05 -5.42 21.59
CA GLY A 34 -14.47 -6.78 21.28
C GLY A 34 -14.71 -7.05 19.80
N ILE A 35 -14.18 -6.21 18.90
CA ILE A 35 -14.21 -6.48 17.46
C ILE A 35 -13.15 -7.54 17.15
N GLU A 36 -13.58 -8.64 16.52
CA GLU A 36 -12.70 -9.74 16.12
C GLU A 36 -11.83 -9.32 14.93
N MET A 37 -10.58 -8.97 15.21
CA MET A 37 -9.54 -8.70 14.22
C MET A 37 -9.01 -10.04 13.67
N ILE A 38 -8.83 -10.16 12.35
CA ILE A 38 -8.55 -11.46 11.70
C ILE A 38 -7.11 -11.57 11.23
N ASP A 39 -6.54 -10.46 10.77
CA ASP A 39 -5.20 -10.44 10.20
C ASP A 39 -4.31 -9.46 10.97
N THR A 40 -3.06 -9.87 11.15
CA THR A 40 -1.98 -8.94 11.51
C THR A 40 -1.93 -7.82 10.47
N VAL A 41 -1.57 -6.61 10.90
CA VAL A 41 -1.42 -5.48 9.98
C VAL A 41 -0.44 -5.85 8.86
N GLN A 42 -0.92 -5.78 7.62
CA GLN A 42 -0.14 -5.99 6.42
C GLN A 42 0.49 -4.67 5.96
N GLY A 43 1.61 -4.74 5.25
CA GLY A 43 2.37 -3.59 4.78
C GLY A 43 3.70 -3.41 5.51
N PRO A 44 4.35 -2.24 5.41
CA PRO A 44 5.54 -1.95 6.21
C PRO A 44 5.23 -2.00 7.71
N PRO A 45 6.25 -2.28 8.55
CA PRO A 45 6.10 -2.25 10.00
C PRO A 45 5.82 -0.84 10.51
N ALA A 46 5.24 -0.74 11.70
CA ALA A 46 5.28 0.48 12.48
C ALA A 46 6.74 0.80 12.84
N TRP A 47 7.19 2.01 12.54
CA TRP A 47 8.56 2.45 12.78
C TRP A 47 8.62 3.98 12.90
N LYS A 48 9.79 4.52 13.25
CA LYS A 48 9.97 5.96 13.53
C LYS A 48 10.06 6.87 12.29
N GLY A 49 10.23 6.28 11.11
CA GLY A 49 10.43 7.01 9.86
C GLY A 49 9.12 7.25 9.09
N PRO A 50 9.20 7.74 7.84
CA PRO A 50 8.03 8.01 7.03
C PRO A 50 7.25 6.73 6.69
N ASP A 51 5.91 6.84 6.68
CA ASP A 51 5.04 5.77 6.18
C ASP A 51 5.15 5.68 4.66
N VAL A 52 5.35 4.46 4.14
CA VAL A 52 5.46 4.22 2.69
C VAL A 52 4.38 3.24 2.23
N LEU A 53 3.90 3.39 1.00
CA LEU A 53 2.82 2.60 0.43
C LEU A 53 1.56 2.65 1.31
N LEU A 54 1.07 1.51 1.80
CA LEU A 54 -0.04 1.47 2.72
C LEU A 54 0.14 0.36 3.76
N ARG A 55 -0.54 0.52 4.88
CA ARG A 55 -0.77 -0.51 5.89
C ARG A 55 -2.25 -0.81 5.96
N GLN A 56 -2.65 -2.08 6.11
CA GLN A 56 -4.06 -2.48 6.16
C GLN A 56 -4.29 -3.66 7.08
N THR A 57 -5.52 -3.81 7.58
CA THR A 57 -5.96 -4.98 8.36
C THR A 57 -7.47 -5.20 8.15
N SER A 58 -7.91 -6.42 8.43
CA SER A 58 -9.30 -6.85 8.30
C SER A 58 -9.91 -7.25 9.64
N PHE A 59 -11.22 -7.12 9.74
CA PHE A 59 -12.00 -7.49 10.92
C PHE A 59 -13.33 -8.12 10.53
N ARG A 60 -13.87 -8.95 11.42
CA ARG A 60 -15.17 -9.58 11.22
C ARG A 60 -16.27 -8.54 11.41
N ALA A 61 -17.07 -8.31 10.37
CA ALA A 61 -18.14 -7.31 10.40
C ALA A 61 -19.51 -7.94 10.73
N LEU A 62 -20.00 -8.86 9.89
CA LEU A 62 -21.36 -9.39 10.01
C LEU A 62 -21.49 -10.78 9.40
N ALA A 63 -22.18 -11.70 10.07
CA ALA A 63 -22.62 -12.95 9.46
C ALA A 63 -23.98 -12.73 8.79
N GLU A 64 -24.06 -12.89 7.47
CA GLU A 64 -25.31 -12.73 6.72
C GLU A 64 -25.95 -14.11 6.45
N PRO A 65 -27.20 -14.34 6.88
CA PRO A 65 -27.91 -15.56 6.53
C PRO A 65 -28.24 -15.57 5.03
N ARG A 66 -28.09 -16.74 4.40
CA ARG A 66 -28.49 -16.95 3.00
C ARG A 66 -29.45 -18.13 2.87
N ALA A 67 -30.52 -17.89 2.13
CA ALA A 67 -31.46 -18.92 1.72
C ALA A 67 -30.88 -19.70 0.54
N MET A 68 -30.89 -21.03 0.63
CA MET A 68 -30.50 -21.96 -0.42
C MET A 68 -31.68 -22.87 -0.72
N ARG A 69 -31.96 -23.05 -2.02
CA ARG A 69 -32.96 -24.02 -2.48
C ARG A 69 -32.27 -25.37 -2.71
N THR A 70 -32.78 -26.40 -2.09
CA THR A 70 -32.32 -27.79 -2.24
C THR A 70 -32.93 -28.44 -3.50
N PRO A 71 -32.41 -29.59 -3.96
CA PRO A 71 -32.95 -30.30 -5.12
C PRO A 71 -34.42 -30.71 -4.99
N ASP A 72 -34.91 -30.98 -3.78
CA ASP A 72 -36.32 -31.30 -3.50
C ASP A 72 -37.24 -30.07 -3.44
N GLY A 73 -36.69 -28.87 -3.67
CA GLY A 73 -37.43 -27.62 -3.70
C GLY A 73 -37.64 -26.96 -2.33
N SER A 74 -37.20 -27.59 -1.24
CA SER A 74 -37.20 -26.95 0.08
C SER A 74 -36.18 -25.81 0.17
N VAL A 75 -36.38 -24.90 1.13
CA VAL A 75 -35.50 -23.75 1.35
C VAL A 75 -34.88 -23.86 2.72
N ILE A 76 -33.56 -23.95 2.77
CA ILE A 76 -32.78 -23.94 4.01
C ILE A 76 -32.10 -22.58 4.16
N SER A 77 -31.97 -22.10 5.40
CA SER A 77 -31.20 -20.90 5.72
C SER A 77 -29.92 -21.29 6.44
N GLY A 78 -28.78 -20.81 5.98
CA GLY A 78 -27.47 -21.05 6.59
C GLY A 78 -26.58 -19.82 6.53
N ALA A 79 -25.62 -19.73 7.45
CA ALA A 79 -24.57 -18.71 7.41
C ALA A 79 -23.52 -19.14 6.37
N LEU A 80 -23.75 -18.80 5.11
CA LEU A 80 -22.78 -19.07 4.03
C LEU A 80 -21.69 -18.00 3.97
N ARG A 81 -21.87 -16.87 4.69
CA ARG A 81 -21.13 -15.65 4.45
C ARG A 81 -20.83 -14.89 5.73
N VAL A 82 -19.53 -14.73 6.01
CA VAL A 82 -19.02 -13.71 6.92
C VAL A 82 -18.57 -12.53 6.07
N ARG A 83 -19.10 -11.34 6.36
CA ARG A 83 -18.65 -10.07 5.83
C ARG A 83 -17.44 -9.63 6.64
N PHE A 84 -16.44 -9.14 5.94
CA PHE A 84 -15.25 -8.56 6.52
C PHE A 84 -15.26 -7.06 6.23
N GLY A 85 -14.88 -6.28 7.24
CA GLY A 85 -14.49 -4.91 7.03
C GLY A 85 -12.97 -4.84 6.91
N GLU A 86 -12.49 -3.80 6.26
CA GLU A 86 -11.07 -3.51 6.11
C GLU A 86 -10.84 -2.05 6.49
N VAL A 87 -9.64 -1.73 6.95
CA VAL A 87 -9.18 -0.37 7.26
C VAL A 87 -7.76 -0.20 6.77
N GLU A 88 -7.42 1.00 6.30
CA GLU A 88 -6.11 1.27 5.70
C GLU A 88 -5.52 2.60 6.17
N ALA A 89 -4.20 2.65 6.28
CA ALA A 89 -3.42 3.88 6.41
C ALA A 89 -2.53 4.01 5.17
N ARG A 90 -2.61 5.15 4.48
CA ARG A 90 -1.86 5.42 3.24
C ARG A 90 -0.71 6.38 3.52
N GLY A 91 0.50 5.92 3.20
CA GLY A 91 1.74 6.66 3.22
C GLY A 91 2.15 7.15 1.83
N ILE A 92 3.46 7.30 1.63
CA ILE A 92 4.07 7.90 0.44
C ILE A 92 4.18 6.88 -0.71
N ALA A 93 3.86 7.31 -1.93
CA ALA A 93 4.09 6.54 -3.15
C ALA A 93 5.59 6.38 -3.42
N LEU A 94 6.05 5.14 -3.56
CA LEU A 94 7.46 4.84 -3.85
C LEU A 94 7.75 4.94 -5.36
N THR A 95 8.99 5.31 -5.70
CA THR A 95 9.52 5.12 -7.06
C THR A 95 9.71 3.62 -7.35
N ARG A 96 10.11 3.27 -8.57
CA ARG A 96 10.45 1.88 -8.89
C ARG A 96 11.63 1.39 -8.05
N GLU A 97 12.62 2.24 -7.85
CA GLU A 97 13.80 2.01 -7.03
C GLU A 97 13.44 1.89 -5.55
N GLY A 98 12.58 2.79 -5.05
CA GLY A 98 12.05 2.68 -3.69
C GLY A 98 11.25 1.41 -3.47
N ARG A 99 10.46 1.00 -4.48
CA ARG A 99 9.71 -0.25 -4.41
C ARG A 99 10.62 -1.47 -4.42
N ALA A 100 11.68 -1.46 -5.22
CA ALA A 100 12.68 -2.53 -5.25
C ALA A 100 13.36 -2.66 -3.88
N LEU A 101 13.74 -1.54 -3.25
CA LEU A 101 14.27 -1.54 -1.88
C LEU A 101 13.25 -2.11 -0.89
N TYR A 102 11.99 -1.65 -0.94
CA TYR A 102 10.92 -2.19 -0.09
C TYR A 102 10.79 -3.72 -0.20
N ASP A 103 10.80 -4.26 -1.42
CA ASP A 103 10.71 -5.70 -1.66
C ASP A 103 11.96 -6.45 -1.15
N GLU A 104 13.15 -5.86 -1.27
CA GLU A 104 14.40 -6.38 -0.68
C GLU A 104 14.31 -6.44 0.86
N LEU A 105 13.79 -5.38 1.49
CA LEU A 105 13.64 -5.34 2.95
C LEU A 105 12.67 -6.41 3.44
N LEU A 106 11.55 -6.65 2.72
CA LEU A 106 10.67 -7.77 3.04
C LEU A 106 11.39 -9.11 2.97
N GLY A 107 12.24 -9.31 1.95
CA GLY A 107 13.09 -10.49 1.83
C GLY A 107 14.04 -10.68 3.02
N HIS A 108 14.69 -9.61 3.47
CA HIS A 108 15.54 -9.63 4.67
C HIS A 108 14.75 -9.98 5.94
N VAL A 109 13.53 -9.49 6.07
CA VAL A 109 12.68 -9.84 7.22
C VAL A 109 12.32 -11.32 7.21
N ASP A 110 11.91 -11.86 6.06
CA ASP A 110 11.56 -13.28 5.93
C ASP A 110 12.77 -14.19 6.22
N GLU A 111 13.95 -13.80 5.74
CA GLU A 111 15.19 -14.51 6.02
C GLU A 111 15.56 -14.49 7.51
N GLN A 112 15.48 -13.32 8.16
CA GLN A 112 15.79 -13.18 9.59
C GLN A 112 14.77 -13.90 10.47
N ALA A 113 13.48 -13.81 10.15
CA ALA A 113 12.42 -14.52 10.86
C ALA A 113 12.57 -16.05 10.76
N SER A 114 13.00 -16.55 9.58
CA SER A 114 13.28 -17.98 9.39
C SER A 114 14.47 -18.47 10.22
N ARG A 115 15.48 -17.62 10.42
CA ARG A 115 16.66 -17.93 11.25
C ARG A 115 16.40 -17.83 12.75
N ASN A 116 15.41 -17.04 13.17
CA ASN A 116 15.03 -16.87 14.57
C ASN A 116 13.50 -16.99 14.76
N PRO A 117 12.93 -18.20 14.70
CA PRO A 117 11.48 -18.40 14.77
C PRO A 117 10.84 -17.96 16.10
N SER A 118 11.64 -17.82 17.17
CA SER A 118 11.18 -17.35 18.48
C SER A 118 11.03 -15.82 18.59
N ALA A 119 11.67 -15.05 17.71
CA ALA A 119 11.60 -13.60 17.76
C ALA A 119 10.31 -13.08 17.09
N PRO A 120 9.65 -12.06 17.67
CA PRO A 120 8.49 -11.44 17.06
C PRO A 120 8.83 -10.86 15.67
N ARG A 121 8.06 -11.25 14.65
CA ARG A 121 8.34 -10.86 13.25
C ARG A 121 8.27 -9.35 13.04
N ASP A 122 7.40 -8.66 13.78
CA ASP A 122 7.25 -7.21 13.79
C ASP A 122 8.48 -6.48 14.35
N GLU A 123 9.11 -7.02 15.40
CA GLU A 123 10.38 -6.48 15.92
C GLU A 123 11.52 -6.64 14.90
N ILE A 124 11.61 -7.81 14.25
CA ILE A 124 12.56 -8.04 13.16
C ILE A 124 12.30 -7.04 12.02
N ALA A 125 11.04 -6.90 11.60
CA ALA A 125 10.66 -5.99 10.52
C ALA A 125 11.06 -4.55 10.83
N ARG A 126 10.72 -4.05 12.03
CA ARG A 126 11.09 -2.71 12.47
C ARG A 126 12.61 -2.52 12.46
N ALA A 127 13.38 -3.48 12.95
CA ALA A 127 14.85 -3.39 12.97
C ALA A 127 15.46 -3.36 11.57
N VAL A 128 14.91 -4.13 10.61
CA VAL A 128 15.33 -4.09 9.21
C VAL A 128 15.01 -2.72 8.60
N TRP A 129 13.81 -2.19 8.83
CA TRP A 129 13.41 -0.87 8.34
C TRP A 129 14.30 0.24 8.88
N GLU A 130 14.48 0.31 10.20
CA GLU A 130 15.31 1.31 10.87
C GLU A 130 16.78 1.30 10.40
N ARG A 131 17.27 0.16 9.91
CA ARG A 131 18.65 0.02 9.43
C ARG A 131 18.81 0.42 7.96
N HIS A 132 17.81 0.17 7.12
CA HIS A 132 18.00 0.17 5.67
C HIS A 132 17.14 1.18 4.91
N LEU A 133 16.01 1.63 5.47
CA LEU A 133 15.16 2.63 4.84
C LEU A 133 15.50 4.03 5.39
N PRO A 134 15.60 5.08 4.54
CA PRO A 134 15.85 6.43 5.03
C PRO A 134 14.75 6.89 6.00
N ASP A 135 15.15 7.42 7.16
CA ASP A 135 14.24 7.74 8.26
C ASP A 135 13.56 9.12 8.15
N SER A 136 13.72 9.81 7.02
CA SER A 136 13.04 11.08 6.75
C SER A 136 12.58 11.21 5.30
N GLU A 137 11.50 11.95 5.10
CA GLU A 137 10.97 12.31 3.78
C GLU A 137 12.01 13.06 2.92
N HIS A 138 12.83 13.89 3.56
CA HIS A 138 13.91 14.61 2.88
C HIS A 138 14.94 13.66 2.27
N GLU A 139 15.36 12.64 3.01
CA GLU A 139 16.30 11.65 2.47
C GLU A 139 15.66 10.75 1.41
N LEU A 140 14.38 10.39 1.55
CA LEU A 140 13.65 9.67 0.51
C LEU A 140 13.61 10.47 -0.79
N ALA A 141 13.32 11.77 -0.72
CA ALA A 141 13.34 12.67 -1.87
C ALA A 141 14.74 12.80 -2.47
N ALA A 142 15.76 13.04 -1.64
CA ALA A 142 17.14 13.22 -2.09
C ALA A 142 17.74 11.96 -2.75
N LYS A 143 17.30 10.76 -2.32
CA LYS A 143 17.72 9.48 -2.90
C LYS A 143 16.82 9.00 -4.05
N GLY A 144 15.77 9.74 -4.40
CA GLY A 144 14.84 9.35 -5.46
C GLY A 144 14.07 8.05 -5.16
N LEU A 145 13.78 7.78 -3.89
CA LEU A 145 13.11 6.54 -3.45
C LEU A 145 11.59 6.69 -3.32
N ALA A 146 11.08 7.92 -3.27
CA ALA A 146 9.65 8.18 -3.22
C ALA A 146 9.27 9.37 -4.09
N HIS A 147 7.99 9.47 -4.40
CA HIS A 147 7.43 10.50 -5.25
C HIS A 147 6.98 11.71 -4.42
N PHE A 148 7.32 12.91 -4.89
CA PHE A 148 7.01 14.17 -4.23
C PHE A 148 6.47 15.21 -5.20
N THR A 149 5.59 16.08 -4.71
CA THR A 149 5.23 17.34 -5.36
C THR A 149 6.14 18.43 -4.81
N TYR A 150 6.80 19.17 -5.70
CA TYR A 150 7.76 20.21 -5.32
C TYR A 150 7.14 21.60 -5.39
N HIS A 151 7.33 22.38 -4.34
CA HIS A 151 6.83 23.75 -4.24
C HIS A 151 7.96 24.71 -3.93
N LEU A 152 7.94 25.89 -4.56
CA LEU A 152 8.80 26.99 -4.13
C LEU A 152 8.50 27.39 -2.69
N ARG A 153 9.53 27.80 -1.97
CA ARG A 153 9.44 28.37 -0.63
C ARG A 153 9.37 29.90 -0.71
N PRO A 154 8.16 30.51 -0.66
CA PRO A 154 8.02 31.97 -0.76
C PRO A 154 8.62 32.71 0.44
N ASP A 155 8.77 32.01 1.56
CA ASP A 155 9.32 32.46 2.84
C ASP A 155 10.85 32.47 2.89
N ARG A 156 11.54 31.96 1.85
CA ARG A 156 13.01 31.98 1.80
C ARG A 156 13.53 33.42 1.78
N PRO A 157 14.46 33.80 2.68
CA PRO A 157 15.08 35.13 2.69
C PRO A 157 15.74 35.45 1.34
N ARG A 158 15.52 36.67 0.84
CA ARG A 158 16.18 37.18 -0.36
C ARG A 158 17.60 37.63 -0.02
N ASP A 159 18.51 36.68 0.02
CA ASP A 159 19.94 36.85 0.31
C ASP A 159 20.77 37.28 -0.91
N GLY A 160 20.13 37.49 -2.08
CA GLY A 160 20.82 37.78 -3.34
C GLY A 160 21.50 36.56 -3.98
N GLY A 161 21.38 35.38 -3.36
CA GLY A 161 21.86 34.12 -3.92
C GLY A 161 21.10 33.74 -5.20
N ARG A 162 21.78 33.07 -6.13
CA ARG A 162 21.16 32.48 -7.32
C ARG A 162 20.66 31.06 -7.00
N PRO A 163 19.54 30.62 -7.59
CA PRO A 163 19.06 29.26 -7.39
C PRO A 163 20.09 28.25 -7.92
N PRO A 164 20.44 27.22 -7.13
CA PRO A 164 21.23 26.10 -7.65
C PRO A 164 20.43 25.36 -8.74
N THR A 165 21.15 24.62 -9.58
CA THR A 165 20.55 23.85 -10.68
C THR A 165 20.13 22.44 -10.28
N GLY A 166 20.68 21.90 -9.19
CA GLY A 166 20.35 20.55 -8.70
C GLY A 166 19.20 20.55 -7.69
N LEU A 167 18.30 19.57 -7.81
CA LEU A 167 17.16 19.42 -6.90
C LEU A 167 17.61 19.23 -5.44
N GLY A 168 18.65 18.45 -5.21
CA GLY A 168 19.22 18.23 -3.88
C GLY A 168 19.68 19.53 -3.21
N GLU A 169 20.35 20.42 -3.95
CA GLU A 169 20.74 21.73 -3.39
C GLU A 169 19.56 22.68 -3.22
N LEU A 170 18.58 22.65 -4.12
CA LEU A 170 17.34 23.43 -3.98
C LEU A 170 16.60 23.06 -2.69
N LEU A 171 16.51 21.77 -2.37
CA LEU A 171 15.94 21.27 -1.11
C LEU A 171 16.80 21.68 0.09
N ARG A 172 18.10 21.41 0.05
CA ARG A 172 19.04 21.67 1.17
C ARG A 172 19.15 23.16 1.51
N GLN A 173 19.12 24.03 0.52
CA GLN A 173 19.18 25.50 0.70
C GLN A 173 17.78 26.13 0.87
N GLY A 174 16.73 25.31 0.93
CA GLY A 174 15.37 25.75 1.23
C GLY A 174 14.71 26.60 0.14
N TRP A 175 15.15 26.48 -1.11
CA TRP A 175 14.48 27.08 -2.27
C TRP A 175 13.17 26.37 -2.57
N VAL A 176 13.13 25.07 -2.33
CA VAL A 176 12.03 24.18 -2.64
C VAL A 176 11.68 23.36 -1.39
N ARG A 177 10.40 23.09 -1.18
CA ARG A 177 9.91 22.06 -0.25
C ARG A 177 9.35 20.89 -1.04
N ALA A 178 9.60 19.67 -0.57
CA ALA A 178 9.01 18.45 -1.10
C ALA A 178 7.78 18.09 -0.26
N GLU A 179 6.64 17.88 -0.91
CA GLU A 179 5.39 17.41 -0.30
C GLU A 179 5.15 15.97 -0.78
N PRO A 180 5.04 14.98 0.12
CA PRO A 180 4.92 13.59 -0.30
C PRO A 180 3.66 13.33 -1.13
N ILE A 181 3.80 12.58 -2.22
CA ILE A 181 2.64 12.11 -2.99
C ILE A 181 2.07 10.87 -2.30
N VAL A 182 0.78 10.92 -1.96
CA VAL A 182 0.08 9.80 -1.31
C VAL A 182 0.01 8.60 -2.26
N TYR A 183 0.21 7.40 -1.72
CA TYR A 183 0.01 6.15 -2.45
C TYR A 183 -1.48 5.83 -2.59
N GLU A 184 -1.98 5.85 -3.82
CA GLU A 184 -3.40 5.66 -4.20
C GLU A 184 -3.70 4.24 -4.75
N ASP A 185 -2.71 3.35 -4.79
CA ASP A 185 -2.88 1.97 -5.27
C ASP A 185 -2.99 0.96 -4.10
N PHE A 186 -2.72 -0.32 -4.40
CA PHE A 186 -2.84 -1.45 -3.47
C PHE A 186 -1.55 -2.28 -3.41
N LEU A 187 -1.26 -2.90 -2.27
CA LEU A 187 -0.11 -3.82 -2.19
C LEU A 187 -0.37 -5.03 -3.12
N PRO A 188 0.62 -5.51 -3.88
CA PRO A 188 0.41 -6.60 -4.85
C PRO A 188 0.03 -7.95 -4.21
N ARG A 189 0.23 -8.13 -2.90
CA ARG A 189 -0.18 -9.35 -2.16
C ARG A 189 -1.40 -9.15 -1.25
N SER A 190 -2.14 -8.04 -1.39
CA SER A 190 -3.25 -7.69 -0.48
C SER A 190 -4.43 -8.67 -0.51
N ALA A 191 -4.86 -9.11 -1.70
CA ALA A 191 -6.18 -9.74 -1.80
C ALA A 191 -6.14 -11.27 -1.59
N ALA A 192 -5.16 -11.98 -2.15
CA ALA A 192 -5.15 -13.44 -2.14
C ALA A 192 -4.98 -14.05 -0.73
N GLY A 193 -4.22 -13.40 0.15
CA GLY A 193 -4.05 -13.82 1.55
C GLY A 193 -5.31 -13.61 2.40
N ILE A 194 -6.00 -12.48 2.22
CA ILE A 194 -7.26 -12.15 2.90
C ILE A 194 -8.36 -13.16 2.54
N PHE A 195 -8.43 -13.61 1.29
CA PHE A 195 -9.40 -14.65 0.91
C PHE A 195 -9.10 -16.04 1.51
N GLN A 196 -7.86 -16.27 1.95
CA GLN A 196 -7.43 -17.53 2.56
C GLN A 196 -7.57 -17.52 4.08
N SER A 197 -7.25 -16.41 4.77
CA SER A 197 -7.45 -16.28 6.22
C SER A 197 -8.93 -16.27 6.63
N ASN A 198 -9.82 -15.88 5.70
CA ASN A 198 -11.27 -15.95 5.86
C ASN A 198 -11.86 -17.38 5.85
N LEU A 199 -11.05 -18.41 5.54
CA LEU A 199 -11.44 -19.81 5.58
C LEU A 199 -10.88 -20.45 6.86
N SER A 200 -11.60 -20.35 7.97
CA SER A 200 -11.25 -21.07 9.18
C SER A 200 -11.30 -22.61 8.94
N GLY A 201 -10.16 -23.29 9.07
CA GLY A 201 -10.05 -24.74 9.30
C GLY A 201 -9.65 -25.59 8.09
N GLU A 202 -8.50 -26.29 8.22
CA GLU A 202 -8.06 -27.45 7.42
C GLU A 202 -8.30 -27.39 5.89
N GLY A 203 -7.65 -26.45 5.22
CA GLY A 203 -7.48 -26.46 3.76
C GLY A 203 -6.05 -26.81 3.39
N THR A 204 -5.79 -28.07 3.03
CA THR A 204 -4.47 -28.54 2.59
C THR A 204 -4.02 -27.80 1.34
N ARG A 205 -2.76 -27.36 1.33
CA ARG A 205 -2.09 -26.74 0.17
C ARG A 205 -2.17 -27.69 -1.04
N HIS A 206 -2.76 -27.24 -2.14
CA HIS A 206 -2.43 -27.74 -3.47
C HIS A 206 -1.71 -26.62 -4.22
N SER A 207 -0.42 -26.45 -3.91
CA SER A 207 0.50 -25.51 -4.55
C SER A 207 0.93 -25.94 -5.96
N ASP A 208 0.41 -27.06 -6.47
CA ASP A 208 0.88 -27.68 -7.73
C ASP A 208 0.11 -27.21 -8.97
N GLN A 209 -0.87 -26.32 -8.83
CA GLN A 209 -1.50 -25.67 -9.97
C GLN A 209 -0.86 -24.31 -10.19
N GLN A 210 0.05 -24.26 -11.17
CA GLN A 210 0.45 -23.01 -11.83
C GLN A 210 -0.80 -22.35 -12.38
N GLY A 211 -1.37 -21.41 -11.60
CA GLY A 211 -2.39 -20.50 -12.11
C GLY A 211 -1.81 -19.77 -13.32
N THR A 212 -2.58 -19.70 -14.40
CA THR A 212 -2.26 -18.85 -15.56
C THR A 212 -1.87 -17.47 -15.05
N ALA A 213 -0.66 -17.02 -15.42
CA ALA A 213 -0.20 -15.68 -15.06
C ALA A 213 -1.03 -14.66 -15.84
N TYR A 214 -2.09 -14.16 -15.22
CA TYR A 214 -2.84 -13.03 -15.75
C TYR A 214 -2.09 -11.75 -15.41
N ASP A 215 -1.56 -11.07 -16.43
CA ASP A 215 -0.83 -9.82 -16.30
C ASP A 215 -1.70 -8.61 -16.69
N ALA A 216 -1.11 -7.42 -16.65
CA ALA A 216 -1.80 -6.18 -16.99
C ALA A 216 -2.25 -6.16 -18.46
N ASP A 217 -1.51 -6.80 -19.36
CA ASP A 217 -1.84 -6.88 -20.79
C ASP A 217 -3.08 -7.77 -21.00
N TRP A 218 -3.11 -8.92 -20.33
CA TRP A 218 -4.29 -9.79 -20.32
C TRP A 218 -5.52 -9.06 -19.77
N LEU A 219 -5.37 -8.35 -18.63
CA LEU A 219 -6.47 -7.62 -18.03
C LEU A 219 -6.96 -6.51 -18.96
N SER A 220 -6.04 -5.78 -19.60
CA SER A 220 -6.37 -4.73 -20.58
C SER A 220 -7.18 -5.28 -21.75
N GLY A 221 -6.77 -6.44 -22.28
CA GLY A 221 -7.51 -7.15 -23.33
C GLY A 221 -8.91 -7.57 -22.88
N ALA A 222 -9.05 -8.06 -21.64
CA ALA A 222 -10.33 -8.48 -21.08
C ALA A 222 -11.30 -7.31 -20.84
N ILE A 223 -10.80 -6.15 -20.42
CA ILE A 223 -11.64 -4.96 -20.15
C ILE A 223 -11.79 -4.01 -21.35
N GLY A 224 -11.06 -4.26 -22.45
CA GLY A 224 -11.11 -3.47 -23.68
C GLY A 224 -10.50 -2.06 -23.56
N ARG A 225 -9.58 -1.84 -22.62
CA ARG A 225 -8.87 -0.58 -22.39
C ARG A 225 -7.57 -0.80 -21.63
N ASP A 226 -6.61 0.09 -21.80
CA ASP A 226 -5.30 0.00 -21.16
C ASP A 226 -5.41 0.15 -19.64
N VAL A 227 -4.81 -0.80 -18.92
CA VAL A 227 -4.52 -0.68 -17.48
C VAL A 227 -3.28 0.20 -17.34
N LEU A 228 -3.42 1.35 -16.71
CA LEU A 228 -2.34 2.32 -16.57
C LEU A 228 -1.28 1.84 -15.56
N ASP A 229 -0.02 2.15 -15.85
CA ASP A 229 1.10 1.96 -14.92
C ASP A 229 1.09 3.05 -13.84
N PRO A 230 0.84 2.71 -12.57
CA PRO A 230 0.76 3.71 -11.50
C PRO A 230 2.07 4.48 -11.29
N PHE A 231 3.22 3.83 -11.49
CA PHE A 231 4.52 4.49 -11.37
C PHE A 231 4.66 5.63 -12.38
N ALA A 232 4.20 5.45 -13.62
CA ALA A 232 4.18 6.51 -14.62
C ALA A 232 3.29 7.69 -14.24
N LEU A 233 2.17 7.44 -13.55
CA LEU A 233 1.27 8.50 -13.08
C LEU A 233 1.90 9.34 -11.97
N TYR A 234 2.50 8.70 -10.95
CA TYR A 234 3.21 9.42 -9.89
C TYR A 234 4.43 10.18 -10.43
N ALA A 235 5.20 9.55 -11.33
CA ALA A 235 6.34 10.20 -11.98
C ALA A 235 5.91 11.43 -12.78
N ARG A 236 4.79 11.34 -13.52
CA ARG A 236 4.22 12.50 -14.23
C ARG A 236 3.89 13.63 -13.28
N GLN A 237 3.15 13.37 -12.19
CA GLN A 237 2.80 14.39 -11.20
C GLN A 237 4.05 15.08 -10.62
N GLN A 238 5.05 14.30 -10.23
CA GLN A 238 6.33 14.83 -9.74
C GLN A 238 7.02 15.70 -10.79
N ASN A 239 7.17 15.19 -12.02
CA ASN A 239 7.87 15.88 -13.10
C ASN A 239 7.17 17.18 -13.51
N ASP A 240 5.84 17.21 -13.50
CA ASP A 240 5.05 18.41 -13.77
C ASP A 240 5.32 19.49 -12.70
N SER A 241 5.44 19.09 -11.43
CA SER A 241 5.79 20.01 -10.32
C SER A 241 7.23 20.54 -10.43
N LEU A 242 8.19 19.68 -10.79
CA LEU A 242 9.58 20.07 -11.01
C LEU A 242 9.73 21.01 -12.20
N ALA A 243 9.02 20.75 -13.30
CA ALA A 243 8.99 21.62 -14.47
C ALA A 243 8.39 22.99 -14.13
N HIS A 244 7.38 23.05 -13.26
CA HIS A 244 6.86 24.32 -12.75
C HIS A 244 7.90 25.08 -11.92
N VAL A 245 8.55 24.43 -10.96
CA VAL A 245 9.63 25.02 -10.14
C VAL A 245 10.77 25.55 -11.01
N ALA A 246 11.22 24.77 -12.01
CA ALA A 246 12.29 25.17 -12.92
C ALA A 246 11.93 26.45 -13.70
N ARG A 247 10.70 26.54 -14.22
CA ARG A 247 10.20 27.74 -14.93
C ARG A 247 10.21 28.97 -14.03
N GLU A 248 9.69 28.85 -12.81
CA GLU A 248 9.62 29.97 -11.85
C GLU A 248 11.01 30.44 -11.40
N LEU A 249 11.99 29.53 -11.32
CA LEU A 249 13.38 29.87 -10.99
C LEU A 249 14.22 30.28 -12.21
N GLY A 250 13.66 30.25 -13.42
CA GLY A 250 14.39 30.55 -14.66
C GLY A 250 15.50 29.56 -14.99
N LEU A 251 15.37 28.31 -14.55
CA LEU A 251 16.33 27.23 -14.81
C LEU A 251 16.02 26.57 -16.16
N THR A 252 17.04 26.37 -17.00
CA THR A 252 16.90 25.88 -18.38
C THR A 252 17.07 24.35 -18.52
N GLY A 253 17.30 23.63 -17.41
CA GLY A 253 17.46 22.19 -17.38
C GLY A 253 16.32 21.47 -16.63
N SER A 254 16.20 20.16 -16.85
CA SER A 254 15.34 19.33 -16.01
C SER A 254 15.95 19.25 -14.61
N LEU A 255 15.14 19.53 -13.59
CA LEU A 255 15.49 19.22 -12.21
C LEU A 255 15.34 17.70 -12.05
N SER A 256 16.42 17.03 -11.67
CA SER A 256 16.47 15.61 -11.32
C SER A 256 17.14 15.44 -9.97
#